data_AF-A0A2A2HEG3-F1
#
_entry.id   AF-A0A2A2HEG3-F1
#
_cell.length_a   1.000
_cell.length_b   1.000
_cell.length_c   1.000
_cell.angle_alpha   90.00
_cell.angle_beta   90.00
_cell.angle_gamma   90.00
#
_symmetry.space_group_name_H-M   'P 1'
#
loop_
_entity.id
_entity.type
_entity.pdbx_description
1 polymer ?
#
loop_
_entity_poly.entity_id
_entity_poly.type
_entity_poly.pdbx_seq_one_letter_code
_entity_poly.pdbx_strand_id
1 'polypeptide(L)'
;MSISDEKVAIISTPCQIQAAAKIQKFLDTPIKLKIGLFCMENFSYSYFKEHLKKYNIDYDSIKKFRIEKGHAFITLDDDSITKIPLGELKSVVRKNCHICMDLTSQNADISVGSIGSDDNYSTVIIRNLDAQHIIDDAIKQNYFTSKPLTQKQIGILNKLSQKKKHDNQENIEDHELRSKPVLYTREISDNEILSQNMESNFTDLKDNVIDVGACVLCGACEYLCPDNLIIIDDTKPRKQGKCRDDCHMCFTFCPRTYTPEDLKVDCDDMGNYLNIMTLKSNDNYITQDGGVITTLIKYLLDHDIITKAMVVDKKDDNAWKPYAKLTDDMDEIIKSAGSKYSVCPVFKALGED
;
A
#
# COMPACT_ATOMS: atom_id res chain seq x y z
N MET A 1 16.18 -1.71 20.94
CA MET A 1 15.70 -3.00 20.41
C MET A 1 16.89 -3.65 19.73
N SER A 2 17.26 -4.86 20.14
CA SER A 2 18.23 -5.65 19.38
C SER A 2 17.66 -5.87 17.99
N ILE A 3 18.46 -5.63 16.95
CA ILE A 3 18.11 -5.96 15.57
C ILE A 3 17.83 -7.46 15.57
N SER A 4 16.58 -7.85 15.37
CA SER A 4 16.30 -9.25 15.04
C SER A 4 17.03 -9.53 13.73
N ASP A 5 17.57 -10.74 13.54
CA ASP A 5 18.19 -11.16 12.27
C ASP A 5 17.17 -11.19 11.10
N GLU A 6 15.95 -10.70 11.32
CA GLU A 6 14.88 -10.68 10.36
C GLU A 6 15.10 -9.62 9.29
N LYS A 7 14.91 -10.05 8.06
CA LYS A 7 14.92 -9.22 6.87
C LYS A 7 13.57 -9.38 6.21
N VAL A 8 12.73 -8.36 6.31
CA VAL A 8 11.33 -8.42 5.86
C VAL A 8 11.17 -7.72 4.52
N ALA A 9 10.53 -8.38 3.54
CA ALA A 9 9.93 -7.69 2.40
C ALA A 9 8.53 -7.19 2.77
N ILE A 10 8.26 -5.89 2.63
CA ILE A 10 6.91 -5.32 2.76
C ILE A 10 6.25 -5.20 1.40
N ILE A 11 5.06 -5.80 1.24
CA ILE A 11 4.22 -5.64 0.06
C ILE A 11 3.00 -4.79 0.43
N SER A 12 2.87 -3.60 -0.15
CA SER A 12 1.86 -2.65 0.32
C SER A 12 1.51 -1.56 -0.68
N THR A 13 0.41 -0.84 -0.40
CA THR A 13 -0.05 0.30 -1.23
C THR A 13 0.82 1.55 -1.00
N PRO A 14 0.76 2.56 -1.89
CA PRO A 14 1.65 3.72 -1.85
C PRO A 14 1.72 4.42 -0.50
N CYS A 15 0.58 4.65 0.15
CA CYS A 15 0.54 5.34 1.45
C CYS A 15 1.09 4.51 2.63
N GLN A 16 1.10 3.18 2.52
CA GLN A 16 1.73 2.28 3.48
C GLN A 16 3.24 2.20 3.22
N ILE A 17 3.67 2.18 1.96
CA ILE A 17 5.09 2.24 1.58
C ILE A 17 5.71 3.58 2.01
N GLN A 18 5.00 4.69 1.85
CA GLN A 18 5.41 6.00 2.38
C GLN A 18 5.61 5.95 3.90
N ALA A 19 4.71 5.28 4.65
CA ALA A 19 4.89 5.09 6.07
C ALA A 19 6.13 4.25 6.39
N ALA A 20 6.36 3.16 5.65
CA ALA A 20 7.54 2.29 5.84
C ALA A 20 8.84 3.05 5.59
N ALA A 21 8.92 3.80 4.49
CA ALA A 21 10.07 4.62 4.15
C ALA A 21 10.33 5.69 5.21
N LYS A 22 9.27 6.35 5.70
CA LYS A 22 9.38 7.36 6.76
C LYS A 22 9.87 6.76 8.08
N ILE A 23 9.40 5.58 8.47
CA ILE A 23 9.87 4.87 9.67
C ILE A 23 11.34 4.48 9.50
N GLN A 24 11.68 3.81 8.39
CA GLN A 24 13.02 3.32 8.09
C GLN A 24 14.07 4.43 8.00
N LYS A 25 13.67 5.66 7.66
CA LYS A 25 14.59 6.80 7.60
C LYS A 25 15.16 7.19 8.97
N PHE A 26 14.36 7.10 10.04
CA PHE A 26 14.76 7.57 11.37
C PHE A 26 14.94 6.45 12.39
N LEU A 27 14.39 5.27 12.12
CA LEU A 27 14.46 4.11 13.00
C LEU A 27 15.09 2.95 12.26
N ASP A 28 15.82 2.14 13.01
CA ASP A 28 16.23 0.84 12.53
C ASP A 28 15.01 -0.10 12.50
N THR A 29 14.85 -0.83 11.40
CA THR A 29 13.69 -1.69 11.16
C THR A 29 14.13 -2.96 10.45
N PRO A 30 13.41 -4.09 10.62
CA PRO A 30 13.70 -5.31 9.87
C PRO A 30 13.37 -5.19 8.38
N ILE A 31 12.81 -4.05 7.90
CA ILE A 31 12.37 -3.89 6.51
C ILE A 31 13.58 -3.86 5.57
N LYS A 32 13.81 -4.95 4.85
CA LYS A 32 14.91 -5.08 3.89
C LYS A 32 14.53 -4.60 2.49
N LEU A 33 13.27 -4.81 2.08
CA LEU A 33 12.80 -4.48 0.74
C LEU A 33 11.35 -3.99 0.77
N LYS A 34 11.06 -2.90 0.05
CA LYS A 34 9.73 -2.29 -0.11
C LYS A 34 9.20 -2.57 -1.52
N ILE A 35 8.19 -3.43 -1.62
CA ILE A 35 7.48 -3.73 -2.87
C ILE A 35 6.15 -2.99 -2.87
N GLY A 36 6.05 -1.94 -3.68
CA GLY A 36 4.88 -1.08 -3.75
C GLY A 36 3.88 -1.50 -4.82
N LEU A 37 2.60 -1.60 -4.47
CA LEU A 37 1.53 -1.87 -5.41
C LEU A 37 1.09 -0.58 -6.12
N PHE A 38 0.71 -0.67 -7.39
CA PHE A 38 -0.05 0.40 -8.01
C PHE A 38 -1.43 0.49 -7.35
N CYS A 39 -1.86 1.71 -7.02
CA CYS A 39 -3.13 1.90 -6.32
C CYS A 39 -3.80 3.19 -6.79
N MET A 40 -4.99 3.10 -7.36
CA MET A 40 -5.80 4.28 -7.68
C MET A 40 -6.60 4.72 -6.45
N GLU A 41 -7.37 3.80 -5.89
CA GLU A 41 -8.29 4.02 -4.77
C GLU A 41 -8.48 2.72 -3.99
N ASN A 42 -8.98 2.84 -2.76
CA ASN A 42 -9.31 1.71 -1.90
C ASN A 42 -10.67 1.96 -1.25
N PHE A 43 -11.43 0.90 -0.93
CA PHE A 43 -12.79 1.00 -0.45
C PHE A 43 -12.89 0.74 1.06
N SER A 44 -13.93 1.30 1.67
CA SER A 44 -14.29 0.96 3.05
C SER A 44 -14.93 -0.42 3.08
N TYR A 45 -14.41 -1.36 3.88
CA TYR A 45 -14.97 -2.70 4.02
C TYR A 45 -16.47 -2.69 4.30
N SER A 46 -16.89 -1.93 5.32
CA SER A 46 -18.30 -1.90 5.76
C SER A 46 -19.21 -1.25 4.73
N TYR A 47 -18.80 -0.12 4.14
CA TYR A 47 -19.62 0.55 3.14
C TYR A 47 -19.66 -0.22 1.82
N PHE A 48 -18.56 -0.88 1.44
CA PHE A 48 -18.53 -1.71 0.25
C PHE A 48 -19.37 -2.97 0.42
N LYS A 49 -19.29 -3.66 1.57
CA LYS A 49 -20.18 -4.77 1.94
C LYS A 49 -21.66 -4.35 1.88
N GLU A 50 -22.00 -3.17 2.39
CA GLU A 50 -23.36 -2.64 2.31
C GLU A 50 -23.79 -2.31 0.87
N HIS A 51 -22.90 -1.73 0.07
CA HIS A 51 -23.19 -1.38 -1.32
C HIS A 51 -23.48 -2.62 -2.18
N LEU A 52 -22.78 -3.73 -1.94
CA LEU A 52 -22.94 -4.97 -2.69
C LEU A 52 -24.28 -5.67 -2.47
N LYS A 53 -24.99 -5.38 -1.38
CA LYS A 53 -26.37 -5.85 -1.18
C LYS A 53 -27.32 -5.41 -2.29
N LYS A 54 -27.06 -4.27 -2.94
CA LYS A 54 -27.85 -3.78 -4.09
C LYS A 54 -27.78 -4.72 -5.30
N TYR A 55 -26.74 -5.53 -5.38
CA TYR A 55 -26.51 -6.51 -6.44
C TYR A 55 -26.84 -7.94 -6.01
N ASN A 56 -27.44 -8.13 -4.82
CA ASN A 56 -27.66 -9.44 -4.19
C ASN A 56 -26.39 -10.28 -4.08
N ILE A 57 -25.23 -9.63 -3.94
CA ILE A 57 -23.95 -10.30 -3.73
C ILE A 57 -23.75 -10.48 -2.24
N ASP A 58 -23.57 -11.73 -1.82
CA ASP A 58 -22.98 -12.01 -0.52
C ASP A 58 -21.49 -11.67 -0.59
N TYR A 59 -21.03 -10.87 0.36
CA TYR A 59 -19.64 -10.47 0.45
C TYR A 59 -18.72 -11.68 0.71
N ASP A 60 -19.26 -12.65 1.44
CA ASP A 60 -18.52 -13.83 1.86
C ASP A 60 -18.31 -14.84 0.72
N SER A 61 -19.08 -14.73 -0.36
CA SER A 61 -18.95 -15.59 -1.57
C SER A 61 -18.04 -15.00 -2.66
N ILE A 62 -17.37 -13.87 -2.41
CA ILE A 62 -16.49 -13.27 -3.40
C ILE A 62 -15.18 -14.07 -3.52
N LYS A 63 -14.98 -14.67 -4.68
CA LYS A 63 -13.76 -15.38 -5.05
C LYS A 63 -12.67 -14.44 -5.56
N LYS A 64 -13.03 -13.47 -6.40
CA LYS A 64 -12.08 -12.58 -7.10
C LYS A 64 -12.67 -11.18 -7.30
N PHE A 65 -11.84 -10.15 -7.13
CA PHE A 65 -12.19 -8.76 -7.45
C PHE A 65 -11.13 -8.17 -8.38
N ARG A 66 -11.54 -7.47 -9.44
CA ARG A 66 -10.65 -6.80 -10.39
C ARG A 66 -11.18 -5.44 -10.80
N ILE A 67 -10.30 -4.47 -10.98
CA ILE A 67 -10.66 -3.18 -11.58
C ILE A 67 -9.95 -3.05 -12.93
N GLU A 68 -10.74 -2.88 -13.99
CA GLU A 68 -10.19 -2.59 -15.30
C GLU A 68 -11.22 -1.84 -16.16
N LYS A 69 -10.73 -1.02 -17.11
CA LYS A 69 -11.57 -0.37 -18.13
C LYS A 69 -12.80 0.34 -17.53
N GLY A 70 -12.64 1.00 -16.38
CA GLY A 70 -13.69 1.78 -15.71
C GLY A 70 -14.74 0.96 -14.95
N HIS A 71 -14.51 -0.33 -14.72
CA HIS A 71 -15.45 -1.21 -14.02
C HIS A 71 -14.75 -2.07 -12.97
N ALA A 72 -15.48 -2.39 -11.90
CA ALA A 72 -15.16 -3.47 -10.98
C ALA A 72 -15.82 -4.76 -11.46
N PHE A 73 -15.05 -5.85 -11.50
CA PHE A 73 -15.49 -7.18 -11.84
C PHE A 73 -15.36 -8.05 -10.60
N ILE A 74 -16.49 -8.60 -10.14
CA ILE A 74 -16.61 -9.41 -8.95
C ILE A 74 -16.98 -10.82 -9.40
N THR A 75 -16.07 -11.78 -9.21
CA THR A 75 -16.32 -13.19 -9.45
C THR A 75 -16.68 -13.84 -8.12
N LEU A 76 -17.79 -14.59 -8.09
CA LEU A 76 -18.23 -15.34 -6.93
C LEU A 76 -17.70 -16.78 -6.94
N ASP A 77 -17.94 -17.53 -5.86
CA ASP A 77 -17.50 -18.92 -5.73
C ASP A 77 -18.14 -19.87 -6.76
N ASP A 78 -19.33 -19.54 -7.26
CA ASP A 78 -20.02 -20.24 -8.35
C ASP A 78 -19.54 -19.83 -9.75
N ASP A 79 -18.45 -19.07 -9.83
CA ASP A 79 -17.85 -18.49 -11.04
C ASP A 79 -18.73 -17.49 -11.79
N SER A 80 -19.88 -17.08 -11.22
CA SER A 80 -20.65 -15.97 -11.77
C SER A 80 -19.88 -14.65 -11.63
N ILE A 81 -20.07 -13.76 -12.62
CA ILE A 81 -19.35 -12.47 -12.68
C ILE A 81 -20.35 -11.32 -12.67
N THR A 82 -20.23 -10.45 -11.68
CA THR A 82 -20.95 -9.16 -11.65
C THR A 82 -20.02 -8.03 -12.06
N LYS A 83 -20.52 -7.17 -12.95
CA LYS A 83 -19.80 -5.99 -13.45
C LYS A 83 -20.45 -4.72 -12.88
N ILE A 84 -19.68 -3.92 -12.15
CA ILE A 84 -20.13 -2.69 -11.51
C ILE A 84 -19.35 -1.49 -12.07
N PRO A 85 -20.01 -0.44 -12.58
CA PRO A 85 -19.33 0.79 -12.98
C PRO A 85 -18.61 1.47 -11.81
N LEU A 86 -17.35 1.90 -12.01
CA LEU A 86 -16.59 2.58 -10.93
C LEU A 86 -17.25 3.88 -10.45
N GLY A 87 -18.05 4.53 -11.30
CA GLY A 87 -18.82 5.71 -10.93
C GLY A 87 -19.78 5.47 -9.74
N GLU A 88 -20.33 4.26 -9.62
CA GLU A 88 -21.23 3.89 -8.53
C GLU A 88 -20.46 3.62 -7.22
N LEU A 89 -19.22 3.15 -7.34
CA LEU A 89 -18.34 2.85 -6.20
C LEU A 89 -17.70 4.09 -5.58
N LYS A 90 -17.75 5.26 -6.22
CA LYS A 90 -17.20 6.51 -5.68
C LYS A 90 -17.67 6.83 -4.26
N SER A 91 -18.92 6.49 -3.94
CA SER A 91 -19.51 6.72 -2.61
C SER A 91 -18.91 5.86 -1.49
N VAL A 92 -18.24 4.77 -1.82
CA VAL A 92 -17.65 3.82 -0.86
C VAL A 92 -16.12 3.83 -0.86
N VAL A 93 -15.53 4.69 -1.70
CA VAL A 93 -14.10 5.02 -1.66
C VAL A 93 -13.76 5.67 -0.33
N ARG A 94 -12.60 5.30 0.23
CA ARG A 94 -12.15 5.91 1.48
C ARG A 94 -11.78 7.37 1.25
N LYS A 95 -12.24 8.24 2.16
CA LYS A 95 -12.02 9.70 2.08
C LYS A 95 -10.56 10.12 1.87
N ASN A 96 -9.62 9.39 2.49
CA ASN A 96 -8.19 9.62 2.37
C ASN A 96 -7.60 9.31 0.98
N CYS A 97 -8.31 8.61 0.10
CA CYS A 97 -7.88 8.37 -1.27
C CYS A 97 -8.03 9.62 -2.15
N HIS A 98 -8.95 10.53 -1.82
CA HIS A 98 -9.23 11.76 -2.57
C HIS A 98 -8.16 12.85 -2.44
N ILE A 99 -7.11 12.59 -1.67
CA ILE A 99 -5.96 13.47 -1.39
C ILE A 99 -4.64 12.75 -1.68
N CYS A 100 -4.68 11.53 -2.22
CA CYS A 100 -3.50 10.71 -2.47
C CYS A 100 -2.99 10.99 -3.88
N MET A 101 -1.77 11.51 -4.04
CA MET A 101 -1.20 11.81 -5.35
C MET A 101 -0.33 10.70 -5.93
N ASP A 102 -0.07 9.64 -5.16
CA ASP A 102 0.84 8.58 -5.56
C ASP A 102 0.07 7.37 -6.11
N LEU A 103 0.17 7.12 -7.43
CA LEU A 103 -0.34 5.91 -8.08
C LEU A 103 0.66 4.76 -8.05
N THR A 104 1.94 5.05 -8.26
CA THR A 104 2.99 4.08 -8.63
C THR A 104 3.88 3.68 -7.45
N SER A 105 3.52 4.02 -6.22
CA SER A 105 4.32 3.76 -5.01
C SER A 105 5.74 4.30 -5.16
N GLN A 106 5.89 5.62 -5.15
CA GLN A 106 7.16 6.27 -5.48
C GLN A 106 8.27 6.04 -4.45
N ASN A 107 7.92 5.77 -3.19
CA ASN A 107 8.89 5.46 -2.13
C ASN A 107 9.25 3.96 -2.02
N ALA A 108 8.87 3.14 -3.01
CA ALA A 108 9.22 1.71 -3.02
C ALA A 108 10.64 1.47 -3.57
N ASP A 109 11.17 0.28 -3.37
CA ASP A 109 12.38 -0.19 -4.06
C ASP A 109 11.98 -0.78 -5.44
N ILE A 110 10.87 -1.52 -5.46
CA ILE A 110 10.22 -2.08 -6.66
C ILE A 110 8.74 -1.74 -6.61
N SER A 111 8.18 -1.20 -7.69
CA SER A 111 6.73 -0.98 -7.81
C SER A 111 6.11 -1.89 -8.86
N VAL A 112 4.96 -2.49 -8.55
CA VAL A 112 4.31 -3.50 -9.39
C VAL A 112 2.83 -3.18 -9.60
N GLY A 113 2.35 -3.32 -10.83
CA GLY A 113 0.91 -3.32 -11.11
C GLY A 113 0.56 -3.65 -12.56
N SER A 114 -0.73 -3.86 -12.83
CA SER A 114 -1.24 -4.30 -14.14
C SER A 114 -1.37 -3.21 -15.19
N ILE A 115 -1.23 -1.94 -14.82
CA ILE A 115 -1.41 -0.83 -15.76
C ILE A 115 -0.24 -0.80 -16.74
N GLY A 116 -0.54 -0.84 -18.04
CA GLY A 116 0.45 -0.76 -19.11
C GLY A 116 1.02 -2.12 -19.53
N SER A 117 0.64 -3.22 -18.87
CA SER A 117 1.07 -4.57 -19.25
C SER A 117 0.00 -5.32 -20.05
N ASP A 118 0.45 -6.34 -20.78
CA ASP A 118 -0.43 -7.31 -21.45
C ASP A 118 -1.03 -8.28 -20.42
N ASP A 119 -2.05 -9.04 -20.82
CA ASP A 119 -2.64 -10.09 -19.98
C ASP A 119 -1.56 -11.08 -19.50
N ASN A 120 -1.59 -11.40 -18.19
CA ASN A 120 -0.60 -12.24 -17.49
C ASN A 120 0.81 -11.65 -17.36
N TYR A 121 0.98 -10.35 -17.63
CA TYR A 121 2.17 -9.59 -17.27
C TYR A 121 1.81 -8.52 -16.23
N SER A 122 2.78 -8.13 -15.42
CA SER A 122 2.73 -6.90 -14.62
C SER A 122 3.78 -5.92 -15.10
N THR A 123 3.45 -4.63 -15.09
CA THR A 123 4.44 -3.56 -15.16
C THR A 123 5.21 -3.51 -13.84
N VAL A 124 6.54 -3.44 -13.97
CA VAL A 124 7.49 -3.35 -12.86
C VAL A 124 8.35 -2.11 -13.06
N ILE A 125 8.36 -1.23 -12.06
CA ILE A 125 9.20 -0.03 -11.99
C ILE A 125 10.30 -0.29 -10.96
N ILE A 126 11.55 -0.14 -11.38
CA ILE A 126 12.73 -0.38 -10.55
C ILE A 126 13.30 0.98 -10.13
N ARG A 127 13.39 1.24 -8.82
CA ARG A 127 13.69 2.58 -8.31
C ARG A 127 15.12 2.75 -7.76
N ASN A 128 15.82 1.67 -7.46
CA ASN A 128 17.20 1.71 -6.98
C ASN A 128 18.04 0.55 -7.51
N LEU A 129 19.36 0.62 -7.28
CA LEU A 129 20.33 -0.33 -7.83
C LEU A 129 20.18 -1.73 -7.22
N ASP A 130 19.86 -1.83 -5.93
CA ASP A 130 19.64 -3.13 -5.27
C ASP A 130 18.46 -3.87 -5.91
N ALA A 131 17.36 -3.16 -6.16
CA ALA A 131 16.20 -3.66 -6.87
C ALA A 131 16.52 -4.05 -8.32
N GLN A 132 17.38 -3.28 -9.02
CA GLN A 132 17.82 -3.60 -10.38
C GLN A 132 18.59 -4.93 -10.40
N HIS A 133 19.55 -5.10 -9.48
CA HIS A 133 20.31 -6.35 -9.38
C HIS A 133 19.42 -7.55 -9.05
N ILE A 134 18.47 -7.40 -8.13
CA ILE A 134 17.50 -8.44 -7.77
C ILE A 134 16.70 -8.89 -8.99
N ILE A 135 16.13 -7.95 -9.75
CA ILE A 135 15.28 -8.27 -10.91
C ILE A 135 16.11 -8.86 -12.05
N ASP A 136 17.29 -8.31 -12.34
CA ASP A 136 18.16 -8.81 -13.40
C ASP A 136 18.62 -10.25 -13.13
N ASP A 137 18.99 -10.55 -11.88
CA ASP A 137 19.42 -11.90 -11.52
C ASP A 137 18.24 -12.88 -11.49
N ALA A 138 17.06 -12.46 -11.01
CA ALA A 138 15.85 -13.29 -11.10
C ALA A 138 15.46 -13.61 -12.56
N ILE A 139 15.59 -12.65 -13.50
CA ILE A 139 15.40 -12.90 -14.93
C ILE A 139 16.45 -13.88 -15.46
N LYS A 140 17.73 -13.68 -15.12
CA LYS A 140 18.84 -14.54 -15.54
C LYS A 140 18.70 -15.98 -15.04
N GLN A 141 18.15 -16.15 -13.84
CA GLN A 141 17.83 -17.44 -13.23
C GLN A 141 16.48 -18.02 -13.68
N ASN A 142 15.83 -17.40 -14.68
CA ASN A 142 14.59 -17.89 -15.30
C ASN A 142 13.37 -17.91 -14.37
N TYR A 143 13.32 -17.06 -13.33
CA TYR A 143 12.09 -16.82 -12.57
C TYR A 143 11.06 -16.01 -13.37
N PHE A 144 11.54 -15.12 -14.24
CA PHE A 144 10.70 -14.20 -15.02
C PHE A 144 11.00 -14.23 -16.51
N THR A 145 9.94 -14.06 -17.30
CA THR A 145 10.03 -13.57 -18.67
C THR A 145 9.81 -12.06 -18.69
N SER A 146 10.76 -11.30 -19.23
CA SER A 146 10.66 -9.83 -19.35
C SER A 146 10.36 -9.37 -20.77
N LYS A 147 9.63 -8.25 -20.89
CA LYS A 147 9.44 -7.51 -22.15
C LYS A 147 9.50 -6.00 -21.90
N PRO A 148 10.11 -5.21 -22.80
CA PRO A 148 10.06 -3.75 -22.70
C PRO A 148 8.63 -3.25 -22.91
N LEU A 149 8.25 -2.16 -22.23
CA LEU A 149 7.01 -1.46 -22.55
C LEU A 149 7.18 -0.63 -23.82
N THR A 150 6.14 -0.58 -24.63
CA THR A 150 6.04 0.38 -25.73
C THR A 150 5.77 1.80 -25.18
N GLN A 151 6.12 2.83 -25.95
CA GLN A 151 5.80 4.23 -25.58
C GLN A 151 4.30 4.46 -25.34
N LYS A 152 3.44 3.74 -26.05
CA LYS A 152 1.99 3.79 -25.83
C LYS A 152 1.58 3.23 -24.47
N GLN A 153 2.16 2.09 -24.07
CA GLN A 153 1.90 1.47 -22.76
C GLN A 153 2.39 2.35 -21.61
N ILE A 154 3.60 2.93 -21.73
CA ILE A 154 4.13 3.91 -20.78
C ILE A 154 3.20 5.14 -20.70
N GLY A 155 2.78 5.66 -21.86
CA GLY A 155 1.85 6.80 -21.93
C GLY A 155 0.50 6.55 -21.24
N ILE A 156 -0.02 5.32 -21.25
CA ILE A 156 -1.25 4.96 -20.50
C ILE A 156 -1.02 5.08 -19.00
N LEU A 157 0.08 4.51 -18.49
CA LEU A 157 0.42 4.58 -17.08
C LEU A 157 0.64 6.03 -16.65
N ASN A 158 1.41 6.80 -17.43
CA ASN A 158 1.67 8.20 -17.17
C ASN A 158 0.37 9.01 -17.09
N LYS A 159 -0.53 8.82 -18.05
CA LYS A 159 -1.83 9.51 -18.10
C LYS A 159 -2.70 9.20 -16.88
N LEU A 160 -2.71 7.96 -16.41
CA LEU A 160 -3.47 7.58 -15.21
C LEU A 160 -2.86 8.16 -13.95
N SER A 161 -1.53 8.23 -13.87
CA SER A 161 -0.85 8.88 -12.74
C SER A 161 -1.12 10.39 -12.71
N GLN A 162 -0.98 11.07 -13.86
CA GLN A 162 -1.37 12.47 -14.04
C GLN A 162 -2.80 12.72 -13.61
N LYS A 163 -3.73 11.88 -14.08
CA LYS A 163 -5.14 12.00 -13.73
C LYS A 163 -5.36 11.90 -12.22
N LYS A 164 -4.73 10.94 -11.55
CA LYS A 164 -4.83 10.78 -10.10
C LYS A 164 -4.33 12.02 -9.37
N LYS A 165 -3.17 12.55 -9.77
CA LYS A 165 -2.58 13.77 -9.19
C LYS A 165 -3.51 14.96 -9.38
N HIS A 166 -3.96 15.20 -10.60
CA HIS A 166 -4.81 16.33 -10.95
C HIS A 166 -6.16 16.27 -10.22
N ASP A 167 -6.89 15.16 -10.32
CA ASP A 167 -8.21 14.99 -9.67
C ASP A 167 -8.10 15.20 -8.14
N ASN A 168 -7.00 14.76 -7.51
CA ASN A 168 -6.81 14.90 -6.07
C ASN A 168 -6.21 16.25 -5.64
N GLN A 169 -5.49 16.93 -6.53
CA GLN A 169 -5.09 18.33 -6.34
C GLN A 169 -6.31 19.24 -6.35
N GLU A 170 -7.25 19.05 -7.28
CA GLU A 170 -8.52 19.79 -7.30
C GLU A 170 -9.33 19.59 -6.02
N ASN A 171 -9.36 18.37 -5.47
CA ASN A 171 -10.03 18.09 -4.19
C ASN A 171 -9.38 18.83 -3.01
N ILE A 172 -8.06 18.96 -3.02
CA ILE A 172 -7.29 19.69 -2.01
C ILE A 172 -7.58 21.20 -2.09
N GLU A 173 -7.55 21.77 -3.30
CA GLU A 173 -7.85 23.18 -3.55
C GLU A 173 -9.31 23.51 -3.19
N ASP A 174 -10.27 22.64 -3.52
CA ASP A 174 -11.67 22.81 -3.12
C ASP A 174 -11.84 22.82 -1.59
N HIS A 175 -11.09 21.97 -0.88
CA HIS A 175 -11.09 21.98 0.57
C HIS A 175 -10.55 23.29 1.13
N GLU A 176 -9.43 23.78 0.61
CA GLU A 176 -8.86 25.09 0.96
C GLU A 176 -9.88 26.22 0.77
N LEU A 177 -10.48 26.30 -0.41
CA LEU A 177 -11.47 27.31 -0.77
C LEU A 177 -12.70 27.29 0.15
N ARG A 178 -13.09 26.11 0.64
CA ARG A 178 -14.22 25.93 1.55
C ARG A 178 -13.85 26.02 3.03
N SER A 179 -12.62 26.44 3.35
CA SER A 179 -12.10 26.48 4.73
C SER A 179 -12.22 25.13 5.45
N LYS A 180 -12.17 24.02 4.70
CA LYS A 180 -12.08 22.67 5.26
C LYS A 180 -10.61 22.40 5.58
N PRO A 181 -10.32 21.56 6.59
CA PRO A 181 -8.96 21.11 6.84
C PRO A 181 -8.33 20.51 5.57
N VAL A 182 -7.16 21.02 5.20
CA VAL A 182 -6.37 20.51 4.08
C VAL A 182 -5.58 19.32 4.57
N LEU A 183 -5.93 18.17 4.02
CA LEU A 183 -5.37 16.89 4.43
C LEU A 183 -4.33 16.46 3.42
N TYR A 184 -3.28 17.27 3.28
CA TYR A 184 -2.13 16.89 2.49
C TYR A 184 -0.88 16.92 3.34
N THR A 185 0.10 16.16 2.89
CA THR A 185 1.39 16.05 3.54
C THR A 185 2.08 17.41 3.56
N ARG A 186 2.57 17.84 4.73
CA ARG A 186 3.35 19.07 4.83
C ARG A 186 4.82 18.80 4.53
N GLU A 187 5.41 19.67 3.74
CA GLU A 187 6.84 19.66 3.45
C GLU A 187 7.60 20.45 4.51
N ILE A 188 8.66 19.84 5.07
CA ILE A 188 9.44 20.40 6.16
C ILE A 188 10.80 19.69 6.18
N SER A 189 11.86 20.38 6.60
CA SER A 189 13.20 19.79 6.66
C SER A 189 13.31 18.74 7.77
N ASP A 190 14.26 17.80 7.64
CA ASP A 190 14.49 16.76 8.66
C ASP A 190 14.78 17.35 10.06
N ASN A 191 15.51 18.47 10.13
CA ASN A 191 15.82 19.13 11.40
C ASN A 191 14.57 19.73 12.06
N GLU A 192 13.70 20.34 11.28
CA GLU A 192 12.44 20.91 11.78
C GLU A 192 11.41 19.81 12.10
N ILE A 193 11.44 18.69 11.38
CA ILE A 193 10.68 17.49 11.75
C ILE A 193 11.05 17.08 13.17
N LEU A 194 12.35 16.93 13.46
CA LEU A 194 12.83 16.49 14.77
C LEU A 194 12.48 17.45 15.90
N SER A 195 12.44 18.77 15.64
CA SER A 195 12.01 19.74 16.66
C SER A 195 10.50 19.71 16.89
N GLN A 196 9.70 19.69 15.83
CA GLN A 196 8.22 19.58 15.90
C GLN A 196 7.77 18.26 16.53
N ASN A 197 8.58 17.21 16.37
CA ASN A 197 8.36 15.92 17.00
C ASN A 197 8.36 16.01 18.52
N MET A 198 8.97 16.99 19.16
CA MET A 198 9.01 17.07 20.61
C MET A 198 7.74 17.72 21.22
N GLU A 199 6.79 18.15 20.38
CA GLU A 199 5.62 18.90 20.84
C GLU A 199 4.27 18.20 20.54
N SER A 200 4.25 17.25 19.60
CA SER A 200 3.00 16.66 19.10
C SER A 200 2.70 15.29 19.70
N ASN A 201 1.47 15.05 20.15
CA ASN A 201 1.07 13.80 20.79
C ASN A 201 -0.09 13.12 20.06
N PHE A 202 -0.66 12.06 20.66
CA PHE A 202 -1.78 11.33 20.06
C PHE A 202 -3.03 12.20 19.86
N THR A 203 -3.27 13.18 20.72
CA THR A 203 -4.40 14.12 20.56
C THR A 203 -4.26 14.91 19.26
N ASP A 204 -3.05 15.41 18.97
CA ASP A 204 -2.76 16.08 17.71
C ASP A 204 -2.93 15.15 16.52
N LEU A 205 -2.52 13.88 16.64
CA LEU A 205 -2.75 12.87 15.59
C LEU A 205 -4.25 12.65 15.36
N LYS A 206 -5.00 12.55 16.45
CA LYS A 206 -6.44 12.34 16.40
C LYS A 206 -7.13 13.49 15.69
N ASP A 207 -6.85 14.71 16.13
CA ASP A 207 -7.55 15.90 15.66
C ASP A 207 -7.10 16.28 14.23
N ASN A 208 -5.81 16.19 13.92
CA ASN A 208 -5.26 16.60 12.63
C ASN A 208 -5.29 15.53 11.53
N VAL A 209 -5.45 14.25 11.87
CA VAL A 209 -5.40 13.15 10.87
C VAL A 209 -6.61 12.22 10.96
N ILE A 210 -6.98 11.76 12.15
CA ILE A 210 -7.98 10.69 12.33
C ILE A 210 -9.40 11.21 12.13
N ASP A 211 -9.74 12.31 12.79
CA ASP A 211 -11.11 12.84 12.83
C ASP A 211 -11.50 13.50 11.51
N VAL A 212 -10.55 14.22 10.92
CA VAL A 212 -10.68 14.81 9.58
C VAL A 212 -10.76 13.77 8.46
N GLY A 213 -10.35 12.53 8.72
CA GLY A 213 -10.49 11.39 7.80
C GLY A 213 -9.32 11.18 6.85
N ALA A 214 -8.13 11.70 7.18
CA ALA A 214 -6.90 11.48 6.42
C ALA A 214 -6.24 10.13 6.73
N CYS A 215 -6.52 9.55 7.90
CA CYS A 215 -5.90 8.31 8.38
C CYS A 215 -5.96 7.19 7.33
N VAL A 216 -4.79 6.69 6.95
CA VAL A 216 -4.65 5.59 5.98
C VAL A 216 -4.87 4.22 6.59
N LEU A 217 -4.96 4.14 7.93
CA LEU A 217 -5.12 2.90 8.71
C LEU A 217 -4.04 1.87 8.37
N CYS A 218 -2.78 2.31 8.35
CA CYS A 218 -1.63 1.45 8.07
C CYS A 218 -1.15 0.66 9.29
N GLY A 219 -1.47 1.09 10.52
CA GLY A 219 -1.03 0.43 11.75
C GLY A 219 0.28 0.94 12.35
N ALA A 220 0.97 1.88 11.69
CA ALA A 220 2.27 2.39 12.17
C ALA A 220 2.19 2.96 13.60
N CYS A 221 1.10 3.64 13.95
CA CYS A 221 0.93 4.22 15.28
C CYS A 221 0.75 3.17 16.40
N GLU A 222 0.16 2.00 16.08
CA GLU A 222 0.04 0.88 17.02
C GLU A 222 1.39 0.18 17.16
N TYR A 223 2.05 -0.14 16.04
CA TYR A 223 3.39 -0.76 16.01
C TYR A 223 4.44 0.03 16.79
N LEU A 224 4.46 1.36 16.64
CA LEU A 224 5.47 2.22 17.26
C LEU A 224 5.11 2.66 18.68
N CYS A 225 3.98 2.21 19.23
CA CYS A 225 3.55 2.62 20.56
C CYS A 225 4.33 1.83 21.63
N PRO A 226 5.27 2.45 22.36
CA PRO A 226 6.13 1.73 23.31
C PRO A 226 5.36 1.19 24.51
N ASP A 227 4.23 1.82 24.83
CA ASP A 227 3.38 1.52 25.98
C ASP A 227 2.13 0.71 25.59
N ASN A 228 2.01 0.27 24.31
CA ASN A 228 0.86 -0.47 23.77
C ASN A 228 -0.50 0.18 24.05
N LEU A 229 -0.54 1.52 24.07
CA LEU A 229 -1.73 2.30 24.39
C LEU A 229 -2.65 2.51 23.18
N ILE A 230 -2.14 2.36 21.96
CA ILE A 230 -2.88 2.61 20.72
C ILE A 230 -3.38 1.27 20.17
N ILE A 231 -4.68 1.15 19.94
CA ILE A 231 -5.33 -0.08 19.49
C ILE A 231 -6.08 0.18 18.18
N ILE A 232 -5.90 -0.73 17.22
CA ILE A 232 -6.69 -0.80 15.99
C ILE A 232 -7.43 -2.14 15.96
N ASP A 233 -8.73 -2.07 16.20
CA ASP A 233 -9.64 -3.22 16.22
C ASP A 233 -10.87 -2.90 15.36
N ASP A 234 -10.73 -3.08 14.05
CA ASP A 234 -11.72 -2.76 13.00
C ASP A 234 -12.25 -1.32 12.96
N THR A 235 -11.69 -0.45 13.79
CA THR A 235 -12.02 0.97 13.88
C THR A 235 -10.82 1.83 13.52
N LYS A 236 -11.03 3.15 13.48
CA LYS A 236 -9.93 4.12 13.53
C LYS A 236 -9.04 3.86 14.78
N PRO A 237 -7.75 4.26 14.76
CA PRO A 237 -6.88 4.11 15.92
C PRO A 237 -7.45 4.81 17.15
N ARG A 238 -7.44 4.12 18.30
CA ARG A 238 -7.91 4.64 19.59
C ARG A 238 -6.80 4.52 20.62
N LYS A 239 -6.65 5.52 21.49
CA LYS A 239 -5.73 5.47 22.63
C LYS A 239 -6.47 5.10 23.91
N GLN A 240 -5.94 4.14 24.65
CA GLN A 240 -6.35 3.80 26.01
C GLN A 240 -5.28 4.28 26.99
N GLY A 241 -5.68 4.71 28.20
CA GLY A 241 -4.73 5.17 29.22
C GLY A 241 -4.04 6.51 28.93
N LYS A 242 -3.08 6.85 29.80
CA LYS A 242 -2.27 8.08 29.72
C LYS A 242 -0.94 7.78 29.03
N CYS A 243 -0.63 8.57 28.01
CA CYS A 243 0.66 8.52 27.33
C CYS A 243 1.74 9.16 28.21
N ARG A 244 3.00 8.75 28.05
CA ARG A 244 4.13 9.51 28.59
C ARG A 244 4.11 10.93 28.00
N ASP A 245 4.46 11.92 28.83
CA ASP A 245 4.33 13.34 28.46
C ASP A 245 5.34 13.74 27.35
N ASP A 246 6.39 12.94 27.13
CA ASP A 246 7.46 13.10 26.15
C ASP A 246 7.38 12.12 24.95
N CYS A 247 6.21 11.48 24.72
CA CYS A 247 6.04 10.49 23.66
C CYS A 247 5.28 11.06 22.46
N HIS A 248 5.94 10.98 21.30
CA HIS A 248 5.48 11.63 20.06
C HIS A 248 5.49 10.71 18.83
N MET A 249 5.80 9.42 19.02
CA MET A 249 6.06 8.43 17.96
C MET A 249 4.90 8.33 16.96
N CYS A 250 3.65 8.25 17.45
CA CYS A 250 2.49 8.03 16.60
C CYS A 250 2.20 9.19 15.63
N PHE A 251 2.42 10.43 16.06
CA PHE A 251 2.27 11.62 15.22
C PHE A 251 3.45 11.74 14.27
N THR A 252 4.65 11.55 14.83
CA THR A 252 5.94 11.60 14.12
C THR A 252 5.92 10.73 12.88
N PHE A 253 5.63 9.44 13.03
CA PHE A 253 5.74 8.47 11.94
C PHE A 253 4.47 8.27 11.11
N CYS A 254 3.42 9.07 11.36
CA CYS A 254 2.24 9.04 10.51
C CYS A 254 2.60 9.51 9.09
N PRO A 255 2.22 8.80 8.01
CA PRO A 255 2.47 9.23 6.64
C PRO A 255 1.63 10.46 6.21
N ARG A 256 0.70 10.92 7.06
CA ARG A 256 -0.21 12.03 6.79
C ARG A 256 0.08 13.29 7.59
N THR A 257 1.20 13.31 8.32
CA THR A 257 1.69 14.52 8.99
C THR A 257 2.69 15.22 8.07
N TYR A 258 3.96 15.27 8.46
CA TYR A 258 5.02 15.80 7.62
C TYR A 258 5.64 14.69 6.75
N THR A 259 6.36 15.05 5.69
CA THR A 259 7.20 14.10 4.95
C THR A 259 8.60 14.66 4.74
N PRO A 260 9.64 13.87 5.06
CA PRO A 260 11.04 14.19 4.75
C PRO A 260 11.24 14.57 3.29
N GLU A 261 12.19 15.45 3.02
CA GLU A 261 12.38 16.05 1.69
C GLU A 261 12.71 15.04 0.59
N ASP A 262 13.52 14.04 0.92
CA ASP A 262 13.90 12.91 0.06
C ASP A 262 12.79 11.87 -0.14
N LEU A 263 11.72 11.93 0.66
CA LEU A 263 10.57 11.03 0.57
C LEU A 263 9.36 11.70 -0.09
N LYS A 264 9.50 12.95 -0.56
CA LYS A 264 8.44 13.64 -1.29
C LYS A 264 8.05 12.82 -2.53
N VAL A 265 6.74 12.70 -2.74
CA VAL A 265 6.20 12.19 -4.00
C VAL A 265 6.55 13.23 -5.05
N ASP A 266 7.34 12.83 -6.04
CA ASP A 266 7.89 13.70 -7.06
C ASP A 266 6.77 14.39 -7.85
N CYS A 267 7.08 15.56 -8.39
CA CYS A 267 6.27 16.21 -9.40
C CYS A 267 6.20 15.36 -10.68
N ASP A 268 7.22 14.57 -11.02
CA ASP A 268 7.13 13.58 -12.11
C ASP A 268 5.98 12.59 -11.83
N ASP A 269 5.11 12.43 -12.82
CA ASP A 269 3.91 11.62 -12.78
C ASP A 269 4.14 10.20 -12.26
N MET A 270 5.22 9.54 -12.66
CA MET A 270 5.54 8.16 -12.21
C MET A 270 6.59 8.11 -11.09
N GLY A 271 7.15 9.27 -10.72
CA GLY A 271 8.28 9.43 -9.82
C GLY A 271 9.60 9.00 -10.46
N ASN A 272 10.73 9.27 -9.81
CA ASN A 272 12.03 8.82 -10.30
C ASN A 272 12.14 7.28 -10.29
N TYR A 273 12.70 6.74 -11.37
CA TYR A 273 13.00 5.32 -11.50
C TYR A 273 14.22 5.10 -12.39
N LEU A 274 14.91 3.98 -12.21
CA LEU A 274 16.04 3.57 -13.03
C LEU A 274 15.58 2.85 -14.30
N ASN A 275 14.57 1.99 -14.17
CA ASN A 275 14.09 1.17 -15.26
C ASN A 275 12.60 0.83 -15.12
N ILE A 276 11.94 0.56 -16.26
CA ILE A 276 10.55 0.11 -16.32
C ILE A 276 10.41 -0.98 -17.37
N MET A 277 9.80 -2.10 -16.97
CA MET A 277 9.60 -3.25 -17.85
C MET A 277 8.32 -4.01 -17.48
N THR A 278 7.91 -4.95 -18.32
CA THR A 278 6.87 -5.91 -17.94
C THR A 278 7.50 -7.24 -17.60
N LEU A 279 7.04 -7.86 -16.52
CA LEU A 279 7.45 -9.20 -16.11
C LEU A 279 6.24 -10.13 -16.11
N LYS A 280 6.49 -11.39 -16.46
CA LYS A 280 5.57 -12.51 -16.24
C LYS A 280 6.32 -13.59 -15.46
N SER A 281 5.69 -14.13 -14.42
CA SER A 281 6.22 -15.31 -13.74
C SER A 281 6.30 -16.51 -14.69
N ASN A 282 7.42 -17.22 -14.63
CA ASN A 282 7.59 -18.50 -15.31
C ASN A 282 6.98 -19.67 -14.51
N ASP A 283 6.63 -19.44 -13.24
CA ASP A 283 5.87 -20.39 -12.44
C ASP A 283 4.37 -20.33 -12.81
N ASN A 284 3.71 -21.48 -12.85
CA ASN A 284 2.29 -21.61 -13.22
C ASN A 284 1.32 -21.28 -12.06
N TYR A 285 1.57 -20.20 -11.31
CA TYR A 285 0.66 -19.80 -10.25
C TYR A 285 -0.63 -19.20 -10.83
N ILE A 286 -1.80 -19.71 -10.40
CA ILE A 286 -3.10 -19.12 -10.73
C ILE A 286 -3.26 -17.82 -9.92
N THR A 287 -2.74 -16.72 -10.44
CA THR A 287 -2.76 -15.42 -9.76
C THR A 287 -3.31 -14.31 -10.65
N GLN A 288 -3.66 -13.17 -10.03
CA GLN A 288 -3.86 -11.94 -10.78
C GLN A 288 -2.50 -11.36 -11.22
N ASP A 289 -2.51 -10.70 -12.37
CA ASP A 289 -1.40 -9.85 -12.84
C ASP A 289 -0.05 -10.58 -12.99
N GLY A 290 -0.07 -11.84 -13.44
CA GLY A 290 1.13 -12.55 -13.88
C GLY A 290 2.03 -13.08 -12.78
N GLY A 291 1.58 -13.11 -11.52
CA GLY A 291 2.27 -13.79 -10.41
C GLY A 291 3.62 -13.19 -10.01
N VAL A 292 3.89 -11.95 -10.42
CA VAL A 292 5.21 -11.33 -10.28
C VAL A 292 5.62 -11.20 -8.82
N ILE A 293 4.71 -10.75 -7.95
CA ILE A 293 5.01 -10.56 -6.53
C ILE A 293 5.31 -11.89 -5.83
N THR A 294 4.44 -12.89 -6.02
CA THR A 294 4.63 -14.24 -5.43
C THR A 294 5.97 -14.85 -5.83
N THR A 295 6.31 -14.73 -7.12
CA THR A 295 7.56 -15.27 -7.66
C THR A 295 8.79 -14.47 -7.19
N LEU A 296 8.63 -13.15 -7.01
CA LEU A 296 9.69 -12.30 -6.48
C LEU A 296 9.95 -12.65 -5.01
N ILE A 297 8.91 -12.85 -4.20
CA ILE A 297 9.05 -13.29 -2.81
C ILE A 297 9.77 -14.64 -2.76
N LYS A 298 9.35 -15.60 -3.60
CA LYS A 298 10.03 -16.90 -3.74
C LYS A 298 11.52 -16.73 -4.01
N TYR A 299 11.88 -15.96 -5.04
CA TYR A 299 13.28 -15.67 -5.36
C TYR A 299 14.04 -15.07 -4.17
N LEU A 300 13.42 -14.11 -3.45
CA LEU A 300 14.05 -13.45 -2.31
C LEU A 300 14.28 -14.39 -1.12
N LEU A 301 13.38 -15.34 -0.88
CA LEU A 301 13.50 -16.37 0.15
C LEU A 301 14.53 -17.43 -0.25
N ASP A 302 14.48 -17.93 -1.49
CA ASP A 302 15.40 -18.95 -2.02
C ASP A 302 16.89 -18.50 -2.00
N HIS A 303 17.14 -17.19 -1.94
CA HIS A 303 18.47 -16.57 -1.92
C HIS A 303 18.83 -15.91 -0.58
N ASP A 304 18.06 -16.13 0.49
CA ASP A 304 18.29 -15.56 1.83
C ASP A 304 18.40 -14.01 1.84
N ILE A 305 17.82 -13.34 0.83
CA ILE A 305 17.77 -11.87 0.75
C ILE A 305 16.80 -11.35 1.81
N ILE A 306 15.70 -12.06 2.00
CA ILE A 306 14.72 -11.83 3.06
C ILE A 306 14.54 -13.12 3.87
N THR A 307 14.15 -12.97 5.13
CA THR A 307 13.75 -14.10 6.00
C THR A 307 12.24 -14.27 6.04
N LYS A 308 11.46 -13.20 5.87
CA LYS A 308 9.98 -13.23 5.87
C LYS A 308 9.42 -12.21 4.88
N ALA A 309 8.22 -12.46 4.39
CA ALA A 309 7.43 -11.51 3.61
C ALA A 309 6.20 -11.08 4.39
N MET A 310 5.92 -9.77 4.40
CA MET A 310 4.67 -9.23 4.91
C MET A 310 3.61 -9.22 3.81
N VAL A 311 2.68 -10.16 3.90
CA VAL A 311 1.58 -10.34 2.95
C VAL A 311 0.24 -9.99 3.59
N VAL A 312 -0.75 -9.69 2.76
CA VAL A 312 -2.12 -9.43 3.19
C VAL A 312 -3.01 -10.57 2.69
N ASP A 313 -3.57 -11.32 3.64
CA ASP A 313 -4.52 -12.40 3.37
C ASP A 313 -5.94 -11.98 3.79
N LYS A 314 -6.94 -12.81 3.47
CA LYS A 314 -8.32 -12.66 3.92
C LYS A 314 -8.59 -13.65 5.06
N LYS A 315 -9.34 -13.23 6.07
CA LYS A 315 -9.76 -14.15 7.13
C LYS A 315 -10.70 -15.22 6.56
N ASP A 316 -10.53 -16.47 7.01
CA ASP A 316 -11.38 -17.59 6.57
C ASP A 316 -12.83 -17.44 7.06
N ASP A 317 -13.05 -16.72 8.18
CA ASP A 317 -14.36 -16.49 8.81
C ASP A 317 -15.09 -15.23 8.33
N ASN A 318 -14.41 -14.35 7.60
CA ASN A 318 -14.93 -13.09 7.09
C ASN A 318 -14.24 -12.79 5.77
N ALA A 319 -14.87 -13.13 4.65
CA ALA A 319 -14.21 -12.98 3.37
C ALA A 319 -13.86 -11.51 3.14
N TRP A 320 -12.69 -11.30 2.51
CA TRP A 320 -12.17 -9.99 2.13
C TRP A 320 -11.96 -9.00 3.27
N LYS A 321 -12.08 -9.44 4.53
CA LYS A 321 -11.55 -8.68 5.67
C LYS A 321 -10.04 -8.96 5.72
N PRO A 322 -9.22 -7.99 5.32
CA PRO A 322 -7.81 -8.25 5.17
C PRO A 322 -7.15 -8.31 6.55
N TYR A 323 -6.18 -9.20 6.71
CA TYR A 323 -5.24 -9.18 7.81
C TYR A 323 -3.83 -9.32 7.24
N ALA A 324 -2.87 -8.67 7.90
CA ALA A 324 -1.49 -8.78 7.52
C ALA A 324 -0.85 -9.90 8.33
N LYS A 325 0.10 -10.60 7.72
CA LYS A 325 0.93 -11.59 8.39
C LYS A 325 2.34 -11.57 7.85
N LEU A 326 3.29 -11.92 8.71
CA LEU A 326 4.66 -12.25 8.33
C LEU A 326 4.76 -13.75 8.13
N THR A 327 5.31 -14.18 7.01
CA THR A 327 5.48 -15.60 6.70
C THR A 327 6.66 -15.82 5.77
N ASP A 328 7.31 -16.95 5.91
CA ASP A 328 8.30 -17.52 4.99
C ASP A 328 7.73 -18.72 4.21
N ASP A 329 6.48 -19.12 4.50
CA ASP A 329 5.82 -20.25 3.86
C ASP A 329 5.23 -19.84 2.49
N MET A 330 5.74 -20.49 1.44
CA MET A 330 5.29 -20.25 0.07
C MET A 330 3.82 -20.62 -0.16
N ASP A 331 3.28 -21.64 0.50
CA ASP A 331 1.87 -22.02 0.36
C ASP A 331 0.95 -20.92 0.91
N GLU A 332 1.37 -20.32 2.03
CA GLU A 332 0.70 -19.17 2.62
C GLU A 332 0.77 -17.92 1.73
N ILE A 333 1.92 -17.67 1.11
CA ILE A 333 2.12 -16.55 0.17
C ILE A 333 1.24 -16.73 -1.07
N ILE A 334 1.15 -17.94 -1.62
CA ILE A 334 0.30 -18.26 -2.77
C ILE A 334 -1.18 -18.11 -2.40
N LYS A 335 -1.61 -18.60 -1.23
CA LYS A 335 -2.99 -18.42 -0.72
C LYS A 335 -3.33 -16.93 -0.59
N SER A 336 -2.36 -16.13 -0.14
CA SER A 336 -2.50 -14.68 0.04
C SER A 336 -2.48 -13.88 -1.28
N ALA A 337 -2.31 -14.52 -2.44
CA ALA A 337 -2.26 -13.83 -3.72
C ALA A 337 -3.60 -13.20 -4.15
N GLY A 338 -3.53 -12.24 -5.08
CA GLY A 338 -4.68 -11.53 -5.61
C GLY A 338 -5.02 -10.24 -4.87
N SER A 339 -5.67 -9.32 -5.56
CA SER A 339 -5.96 -7.97 -5.07
C SER A 339 -6.98 -7.97 -3.95
N LYS A 340 -6.69 -7.29 -2.83
CA LYS A 340 -7.63 -7.05 -1.72
C LYS A 340 -7.98 -5.56 -1.68
N TYR A 341 -9.18 -5.19 -2.12
CA TYR A 341 -9.62 -3.78 -2.15
C TYR A 341 -10.30 -3.36 -0.85
N SER A 342 -9.60 -3.60 0.26
CA SER A 342 -9.94 -3.13 1.59
C SER A 342 -8.65 -2.73 2.31
N VAL A 343 -8.75 -1.90 3.35
CA VAL A 343 -7.58 -1.46 4.09
C VAL A 343 -7.16 -2.47 5.15
N CYS A 344 -5.84 -2.63 5.30
CA CYS A 344 -5.23 -3.49 6.32
C CYS A 344 -4.19 -2.70 7.14
N PRO A 345 -4.20 -2.79 8.49
CA PRO A 345 -3.14 -2.25 9.33
C PRO A 345 -1.88 -3.15 9.25
N VAL A 346 -1.13 -3.04 8.15
CA VAL A 346 0.02 -3.91 7.86
C VAL A 346 1.11 -3.89 8.92
N PHE A 347 1.42 -2.73 9.52
CA PHE A 347 2.50 -2.64 10.51
C PHE A 347 2.19 -3.40 11.81
N LYS A 348 0.93 -3.76 12.07
CA LYS A 348 0.58 -4.57 13.23
C LYS A 348 1.32 -5.91 13.23
N ALA A 349 1.46 -6.53 12.06
CA ALA A 349 2.16 -7.81 11.90
C ALA A 349 3.67 -7.71 12.18
N LEU A 350 4.28 -6.51 12.17
CA LEU A 350 5.69 -6.31 12.53
C LEU A 350 5.91 -6.20 14.04
N GLY A 351 4.86 -5.97 14.83
CA GLY A 351 4.94 -5.88 16.29
C GLY A 351 4.43 -7.13 17.02
N GLU A 352 3.94 -8.13 16.29
CA GLU A 352 3.47 -9.41 16.80
C GLU A 352 4.64 -10.41 16.79
N ASP A 353 5.53 -10.30 17.78
CA ASP A 353 6.55 -11.33 18.13
C ASP A 353 6.37 -11.83 19.57
#